data_AF-A0A8T3XG70-F1
#
_entry.id   AF-A0A8T3XG70-F1
#
_cell.length_a   1.000
_cell.length_b   1.000
_cell.length_c   1.000
_cell.angle_alpha   90.00
_cell.angle_beta   90.00
_cell.angle_gamma   90.00
#
_symmetry.space_group_name_H-M   'P 1'
#
loop_
_entity.id
_entity.type
_entity.pdbx_description
1 polymer ?
#
loop_
_entity_poly.entity_id
_entity_poly.type
_entity_poly.pdbx_seq_one_letter_code
_entity_poly.pdbx_strand_id
1 'polypeptide(L)'
;MPIKRRFIEIRNSILLSLATGQKTINQISSETQINWKTVDRHLVYLVGKGWIREVFSSAYVRVFELTAFGKDYLRKNISRKIHISDYKIIKINGEQ
;
A
#
# COMPACT_ATOMS: atom_id res chain seq x y z
N MET A 1 -16.33 4.76 -17.18
CA MET A 1 -14.91 4.36 -17.36
C MET A 1 -14.29 4.13 -15.99
N PRO A 2 -13.43 3.11 -15.79
CA PRO A 2 -12.74 2.94 -14.51
C PRO A 2 -11.79 4.13 -14.27
N ILE A 3 -11.88 4.75 -13.09
CA ILE A 3 -11.00 5.85 -12.69
C ILE A 3 -9.58 5.30 -12.54
N LYS A 4 -8.63 5.82 -13.32
CA LYS A 4 -7.21 5.44 -13.19
C LYS A 4 -6.65 6.00 -11.89
N ARG A 5 -6.15 5.13 -11.00
CA ARG A 5 -5.40 5.54 -9.82
C ARG A 5 -4.09 6.23 -10.25
N ARG A 6 -3.73 7.31 -9.58
CA ARG A 6 -2.44 7.99 -9.77
C ARG A 6 -1.32 7.13 -9.19
N PHE A 7 -0.11 7.24 -9.74
CA PHE A 7 1.06 6.49 -9.23
C PHE A 7 1.34 6.74 -7.74
N ILE A 8 1.09 7.95 -7.25
CA ILE A 8 1.27 8.26 -5.83
C ILE A 8 0.27 7.51 -4.95
N GLU A 9 -0.97 7.34 -5.40
CA GLU A 9 -2.01 6.61 -4.67
C GLU A 9 -1.67 5.12 -4.62
N ILE A 10 -1.21 4.56 -5.73
CA ILE A 10 -0.75 3.17 -5.81
C ILE A 10 0.41 2.93 -4.83
N ARG A 11 1.43 3.80 -4.86
CA ARG A 11 2.60 3.69 -3.97
C ARG A 11 2.18 3.80 -2.51
N ASN A 12 1.30 4.73 -2.17
CA ASN A 12 0.79 4.88 -0.81
C ASN A 12 0.02 3.64 -0.35
N SER A 13 -0.83 3.06 -1.20
CA SER A 13 -1.52 1.80 -0.88
C SER A 13 -0.54 0.65 -0.62
N ILE A 14 0.51 0.52 -1.43
CA ILE A 14 1.56 -0.51 -1.25
C ILE A 14 2.31 -0.30 0.08
N LEU A 15 2.72 0.93 0.39
CA LEU A 15 3.41 1.24 1.64
C LEU A 15 2.53 0.98 2.86
N LEU A 16 1.25 1.33 2.80
CA LEU A 16 0.27 1.04 3.85
C LEU A 16 0.06 -0.47 4.03
N SER A 17 0.00 -1.25 2.95
CA SER A 17 -0.03 -2.71 3.02
C SER A 17 1.21 -3.23 3.76
N LEU A 18 2.41 -2.77 3.41
CA LEU A 18 3.65 -3.18 4.09
C LEU A 18 3.80 -2.67 5.54
N ALA A 19 2.94 -1.74 5.98
CA ALA A 19 2.95 -1.25 7.36
C ALA A 19 2.57 -2.33 8.37
N THR A 20 1.83 -3.37 7.97
CA THR A 20 1.43 -4.45 8.86
C THR A 20 2.41 -5.63 8.88
N GLY A 21 3.54 -5.56 8.15
CA GLY A 21 4.57 -6.60 8.16
C GLY A 21 5.15 -6.93 6.79
N GLN A 22 5.95 -8.00 6.77
CA GLN A 22 6.59 -8.54 5.57
C GLN A 22 5.57 -9.16 4.62
N LYS A 23 5.66 -8.85 3.33
CA LYS A 23 4.70 -9.35 2.32
C LYS A 23 5.35 -9.66 0.98
N THR A 24 4.75 -10.64 0.31
CA THR A 24 5.02 -10.96 -1.09
C THR A 24 4.27 -10.03 -2.03
N ILE A 25 4.68 -9.99 -3.31
CA ILE A 25 3.99 -9.26 -4.38
C ILE A 25 2.50 -9.65 -4.44
N ASN A 26 2.21 -10.96 -4.30
CA ASN A 26 0.84 -11.48 -4.39
C ASN A 26 -0.03 -11.03 -3.20
N GLN A 27 0.52 -11.05 -1.98
CA GLN A 27 -0.19 -10.54 -0.80
C GLN A 27 -0.48 -9.04 -0.93
N ILE A 28 0.50 -8.24 -1.35
CA ILE A 28 0.32 -6.80 -1.57
C ILE A 28 -0.73 -6.55 -2.68
N SER A 29 -0.67 -7.31 -3.76
CA SER A 29 -1.63 -7.24 -4.87
C SER A 29 -3.06 -7.50 -4.40
N SER A 30 -3.26 -8.57 -3.61
CA SER A 30 -4.55 -8.94 -3.05
C SER A 30 -5.10 -7.88 -2.08
N GLU A 31 -4.28 -7.37 -1.18
CA GLU A 31 -4.73 -6.38 -0.19
C GLU A 31 -5.03 -5.01 -0.80
N THR A 32 -4.24 -4.59 -1.79
CA THR A 32 -4.39 -3.25 -2.41
C THR A 32 -5.38 -3.25 -3.57
N GLN A 33 -5.80 -4.43 -4.05
CA GLN A 33 -6.59 -4.61 -5.26
C GLN A 33 -5.90 -3.99 -6.49
N ILE A 34 -4.57 -4.12 -6.56
CA ILE A 34 -3.72 -3.61 -7.64
C ILE A 34 -3.11 -4.82 -8.35
N ASN A 35 -3.12 -4.82 -9.69
CA ASN A 35 -2.53 -5.89 -10.48
C ASN A 35 -1.06 -6.15 -10.08
N TRP A 36 -0.68 -7.43 -9.94
CA TRP A 36 0.65 -7.84 -9.49
C TRP A 36 1.79 -7.25 -10.33
N LYS A 37 1.62 -7.11 -11.66
CA LYS A 37 2.65 -6.50 -12.53
C LYS A 37 2.84 -5.02 -12.19
N THR A 38 1.76 -4.33 -11.86
CA THR A 38 1.79 -2.94 -11.43
C THR A 38 2.44 -2.82 -10.05
N VAL A 39 2.10 -3.73 -9.12
CA VAL A 39 2.75 -3.80 -7.80
C VAL A 39 4.26 -3.98 -7.97
N ASP A 40 4.70 -4.99 -8.73
CA ASP A 40 6.12 -5.29 -8.94
C ASP A 40 6.90 -4.07 -9.48
N ARG A 41 6.37 -3.40 -10.53
CA ARG A 41 6.97 -2.16 -11.06
C ARG A 41 7.08 -1.05 -10.02
N HIS A 42 6.07 -0.89 -9.17
CA HIS A 42 6.12 0.10 -8.11
C HIS A 42 7.04 -0.28 -6.96
N LEU A 43 7.17 -1.57 -6.63
CA LEU A 43 8.14 -2.04 -5.65
C LEU A 43 9.57 -1.72 -6.09
N VAL A 44 9.92 -1.91 -7.38
CA VAL A 44 11.24 -1.50 -7.92
C VAL A 44 11.52 -0.02 -7.64
N TYR A 45 10.55 0.86 -7.90
CA TYR A 45 10.69 2.28 -7.58
C TYR A 45 10.87 2.54 -6.08
N LEU A 46 10.07 1.88 -5.23
CA LEU A 46 10.09 2.09 -3.79
C LEU A 46 11.38 1.56 -3.14
N VAL A 47 11.94 0.46 -3.67
CA VAL A 47 13.28 -0.04 -3.33
C VAL A 47 14.33 0.99 -3.73
N GLY A 48 14.27 1.52 -4.96
CA GLY A 48 15.20 2.57 -5.42
C GLY A 48 15.12 3.87 -4.61
N LYS A 49 14.00 4.13 -3.93
CA LYS A 49 13.84 5.24 -2.96
C LYS A 49 14.29 4.90 -1.55
N GLY A 50 14.64 3.64 -1.27
CA GLY A 50 15.01 3.18 0.07
C GLY A 50 13.84 3.16 1.06
N TRP A 51 12.60 3.23 0.60
CA TRP A 51 11.40 3.20 1.46
C TRP A 51 11.01 1.78 1.86
N ILE A 52 11.36 0.81 1.02
CA ILE A 52 11.20 -0.61 1.29
C ILE A 52 12.50 -1.32 0.98
N ARG A 53 12.66 -2.54 1.49
CA ARG A 53 13.74 -3.45 1.11
C ARG A 53 13.20 -4.85 0.87
N GLU A 54 13.90 -5.61 0.05
CA GLU A 54 13.67 -7.03 -0.14
C GLU A 54 14.42 -7.80 0.96
N VAL A 55 13.69 -8.58 1.76
CA VAL A 55 14.26 -9.37 2.87
C VAL A 55 14.50 -10.83 2.49
N PHE A 56 13.87 -11.27 1.40
CA PHE A 56 14.06 -12.60 0.84
C PHE A 56 13.84 -12.54 -0.67
N SER A 57 14.71 -13.21 -1.42
CA SER A 57 14.62 -13.33 -2.86
C SER A 57 14.98 -14.74 -3.30
N SER A 58 14.17 -15.28 -4.21
CA SER A 58 14.39 -16.56 -4.89
C SER A 58 13.78 -16.50 -6.28
N ALA A 59 14.00 -17.54 -7.09
CA ALA A 59 13.39 -17.64 -8.42
C ALA A 59 11.84 -17.58 -8.40
N TYR A 60 11.21 -17.92 -7.29
CA TYR A 60 9.75 -18.08 -7.20
C TYR A 60 9.06 -17.04 -6.32
N VAL A 61 9.75 -16.53 -5.30
CA VAL A 61 9.15 -15.62 -4.33
C VAL A 61 10.13 -14.54 -3.88
N ARG A 62 9.58 -13.34 -3.72
CA ARG A 62 10.24 -12.15 -3.20
C ARG A 62 9.40 -11.60 -2.05
N VAL A 63 10.05 -11.26 -0.95
CA VAL A 63 9.39 -10.74 0.27
C VAL A 63 9.95 -9.36 0.59
N PHE A 64 9.06 -8.42 0.87
CA PHE A 64 9.40 -7.01 1.09
C PHE A 64 8.95 -6.55 2.46
N GLU A 65 9.64 -5.55 3.00
CA GLU A 65 9.24 -4.82 4.19
C GLU A 65 9.55 -3.33 4.08
N LEU A 66 8.91 -2.52 4.94
CA LEU A 66 9.29 -1.12 5.12
C LEU A 66 10.64 -0.99 5.81
N THR A 67 11.49 -0.09 5.31
CA THR A 67 12.67 0.37 6.03
C THR A 67 12.27 1.36 7.14
N ALA A 68 13.21 1.71 8.02
CA ALA A 68 13.00 2.79 8.98
C ALA A 68 12.63 4.11 8.28
N PHE A 69 13.27 4.40 7.14
CA PHE A 69 12.99 5.58 6.33
C PHE A 69 11.58 5.56 5.72
N GLY A 70 11.12 4.41 5.21
CA GLY A 70 9.75 4.25 4.73
C GLY A 70 8.69 4.41 5.82
N LYS A 71 8.96 3.89 7.03
CA LYS A 71 8.08 4.08 8.20
C LYS A 71 7.96 5.56 8.58
N ASP A 72 9.06 6.31 8.55
CA ASP A 72 9.03 7.76 8.80
C ASP A 72 8.25 8.53 7.73
N TYR A 73 8.44 8.17 6.44
CA TYR A 73 7.68 8.75 5.33
C TYR A 73 6.17 8.56 5.54
N LEU A 74 5.73 7.34 5.88
CA LEU A 74 4.31 7.05 6.14
C LEU A 74 3.74 7.91 7.27
N ARG A 75 4.46 7.99 8.40
CA ARG A 75 4.03 8.79 9.56
C ARG A 75 3.86 10.26 9.22
N LYS A 76 4.76 10.84 8.42
CA LYS A 76 4.75 12.28 8.07
C LYS A 76 3.72 12.64 7.01
N ASN A 77 3.51 11.77 6.03
CA ASN A 77 2.79 12.12 4.79
C ASN A 77 1.40 11.50 4.67
N ILE A 78 1.15 10.37 5.36
CA ILE A 78 -0.12 9.66 5.25
C ILE A 78 -1.01 9.89 6.47
N SER A 79 -0.44 9.95 7.69
CA SER A 79 -1.23 10.29 8.88
C SER A 79 -1.89 11.68 8.83
N ARG A 80 -1.35 12.62 8.03
CA ARG A 80 -1.98 13.95 7.81
C ARG A 80 -3.09 13.96 6.77
N LYS A 81 -3.18 12.94 5.91
CA LYS A 81 -4.23 12.84 4.87
C LYS A 81 -5.44 12.02 5.32
N ILE A 82 -5.34 11.33 6.46
CA ILE A 82 -6.47 10.66 7.10
C ILE A 82 -7.19 11.68 7.99
N HIS A 83 -7.63 12.80 7.40
CA HIS A 83 -8.85 13.45 7.89
C HIS A 83 -9.96 12.66 7.23
N ILE A 84 -10.45 11.68 7.97
CA ILE A 84 -11.57 10.82 7.58
C ILE A 84 -12.72 11.76 7.25
N SER A 85 -13.06 11.84 5.97
CA SER A 85 -14.34 12.36 5.52
C SER A 85 -15.42 11.48 6.16
N ASP A 86 -16.28 12.10 6.97
CA ASP A 86 -17.29 11.53 7.87
C ASP A 86 -18.37 10.64 7.22
N TYR A 87 -18.19 10.11 6.02
CA TYR A 87 -19.23 9.29 5.38
C TYR A 87 -18.98 7.80 5.60
N LYS A 88 -19.25 7.38 6.84
CA LYS A 88 -19.70 6.01 7.15
C LYS A 88 -20.90 5.68 6.24
N ILE A 89 -20.77 4.64 5.42
CA ILE A 89 -21.92 3.90 4.91
C ILE A 89 -22.40 2.99 6.04
N ILE A 90 -23.43 3.41 6.78
CA ILE A 90 -24.38 2.50 7.45
C ILE A 90 -25.76 3.16 7.43
N LYS A 91 -26.67 2.66 6.59
CA LYS A 91 -28.11 2.94 6.72
C LYS A 91 -28.60 2.17 7.96
N ILE A 92 -29.11 2.89 8.95
CA ILE A 92 -29.98 2.35 9.99
C ILE A 92 -31.36 2.96 9.76
N ASN A 93 -32.29 2.16 9.22
CA ASN A 93 -33.71 2.50 9.22
C ASN A 93 -34.21 2.39 10.67
N GLY A 94 -34.71 3.49 11.22
CA GLY A 94 -35.55 3.48 12.42
C GLY A 94 -36.97 3.82 12.00
N GLU A 95 -37.85 2.82 12.03
CA GLU A 95 -39.30 3.03 12.08
C GLU A 95 -39.69 3.32 13.54
N GLN A 96 -40.47 4.38 13.73
CA GLN A 96 -41.53 4.46 14.73
C GLN A 96 -42.82 4.78 13.98
#